data_AF-A0A0C3BXB8-F1
#
_entry.id   AF-A0A0C3BXB8-F1
#
_cell.length_a   1.000
_cell.length_b   1.000
_cell.length_c   1.000
_cell.angle_alpha   90.00
_cell.angle_beta   90.00
_cell.angle_gamma   90.00
#
_symmetry.space_group_name_H-M   'P 1'
#
loop_
_entity.id
_entity.type
_entity.pdbx_description
1 polymer ?
#
loop_
_entity_poly.entity_id
_entity_poly.type
_entity_poly.pdbx_seq_one_letter_code
_entity_poly.pdbx_strand_id
1 'polypeptide(L)'
;MDFAINADILFRDAYSLSDPAPELLKLIKFHPTRNTIAWLMTCYFQAVEKNPPRACALTSTLVTLRESPYGPIMQDGSTLERELRRELDYRFMLRFDEIDLAKHKFGRIGPSNPYLITCLLSALSLKYNLSSPSYVIHYQQSLPGLVTQCKSSICRRPPVY
;
A
#
# COMPACT_ATOMS: atom_id res chain seq x y z
N MET A 1 -18.09 -12.62 17.79
CA MET A 1 -17.32 -13.19 16.66
C MET A 1 -18.19 -13.03 15.44
N ASP A 2 -17.83 -12.19 14.47
CA ASP A 2 -18.47 -12.15 13.12
C ASP A 2 -17.80 -11.15 12.16
N PHE A 3 -17.01 -10.19 12.66
CA PHE A 3 -16.37 -9.21 11.78
C PHE A 3 -15.33 -9.82 10.82
N ALA A 4 -14.77 -10.98 11.18
CA ALA A 4 -13.70 -11.60 10.39
C ALA A 4 -14.14 -12.21 9.07
N ILE A 5 -15.41 -12.57 8.92
CA ILE A 5 -15.89 -13.26 7.72
C ILE A 5 -16.27 -12.27 6.61
N ASN A 6 -16.56 -11.00 6.94
CA ASN A 6 -17.06 -10.02 5.97
C ASN A 6 -16.12 -8.83 5.70
N ALA A 7 -15.06 -8.63 6.49
CA ALA A 7 -14.24 -7.44 6.34
C ALA A 7 -13.40 -7.42 5.05
N ASP A 8 -12.96 -8.57 4.53
CA ASP A 8 -12.24 -8.62 3.25
C ASP A 8 -13.13 -8.15 2.09
N ILE A 9 -14.38 -8.61 2.06
CA ILE A 9 -15.40 -8.19 1.09
C ILE A 9 -15.64 -6.69 1.21
N LEU A 10 -15.87 -6.19 2.43
CA LEU A 10 -16.13 -4.77 2.66
C LEU A 10 -14.96 -3.88 2.22
N PHE A 11 -13.71 -4.28 2.50
CA PHE A 11 -12.54 -3.53 2.05
C PHE A 11 -12.34 -3.57 0.53
N ARG A 12 -12.59 -4.73 -0.10
CA ARG A 12 -12.53 -4.85 -1.57
C ARG A 12 -13.59 -4.00 -2.25
N ASP A 13 -14.81 -4.04 -1.74
CA ASP A 13 -15.93 -3.25 -2.25
C ASP A 13 -15.62 -1.76 -2.10
N ALA A 14 -15.11 -1.33 -0.95
CA ALA A 14 -14.69 0.05 -0.75
C ALA A 14 -13.61 0.48 -1.76
N TYR A 15 -12.58 -0.35 -2.01
CA TYR A 15 -11.55 -0.04 -3.02
C TYR A 15 -12.06 -0.06 -4.48
N SER A 16 -13.22 -0.67 -4.74
CA SER A 16 -13.85 -0.62 -6.06
C SER A 16 -14.48 0.74 -6.36
N LEU A 17 -14.79 1.54 -5.32
CA LEU A 17 -15.35 2.88 -5.44
C LEU A 17 -14.38 3.84 -6.14
N SER A 18 -14.93 4.90 -6.74
CA SER A 18 -14.15 5.97 -7.35
C SER A 18 -13.37 6.78 -6.32
N ASP A 19 -13.97 7.04 -5.15
CA ASP A 19 -13.32 7.62 -3.97
C ASP A 19 -13.50 6.69 -2.76
N PRO A 20 -12.51 5.81 -2.49
CA PRO A 20 -12.60 4.85 -1.40
C PRO A 20 -12.44 5.45 0.00
N ALA A 21 -11.89 6.65 0.14
CA ALA A 21 -11.41 7.16 1.44
C ALA A 21 -12.51 7.24 2.52
N PRO A 22 -13.73 7.74 2.24
CA PRO A 22 -14.78 7.86 3.26
C PRO A 22 -15.23 6.51 3.82
N GLU A 23 -15.45 5.52 2.94
CA GLU A 23 -15.95 4.21 3.37
C GLU A 23 -14.86 3.41 4.09
N LEU A 24 -13.61 3.50 3.63
CA LEU A 24 -12.48 2.89 4.32
C LEU A 24 -12.31 3.46 5.73
N LEU A 25 -12.39 4.79 5.89
CA LEU A 25 -12.28 5.42 7.22
C LEU A 25 -13.40 4.95 8.15
N LYS A 26 -14.63 4.83 7.63
CA LYS A 26 -15.79 4.31 8.36
C LYS A 26 -15.52 2.87 8.83
N LEU A 27 -15.07 1.98 7.95
CA LEU A 27 -14.76 0.59 8.30
C LEU A 27 -13.69 0.48 9.39
N ILE A 28 -12.62 1.28 9.30
CA ILE A 28 -11.54 1.28 10.31
C ILE A 28 -12.06 1.80 11.65
N LYS A 29 -12.92 2.83 11.65
CA LYS A 29 -13.53 3.37 12.89
C LYS A 29 -14.43 2.36 13.59
N PHE A 30 -15.19 1.57 12.85
CA PHE A 30 -16.03 0.53 13.46
C PHE A 30 -15.20 -0.56 14.13
N HIS A 31 -14.00 -0.85 13.61
CA HIS A 31 -13.12 -1.89 14.14
C HIS A 31 -11.67 -1.42 14.18
N PRO A 32 -11.27 -0.58 15.15
CA PRO A 32 -9.94 0.04 15.19
C PRO A 32 -8.92 -0.95 15.78
N THR A 33 -8.66 -2.03 15.05
CA THR A 33 -7.74 -3.09 15.44
C THR A 33 -6.60 -3.20 14.45
N ARG A 34 -5.45 -3.70 14.90
CA ARG A 34 -4.33 -3.98 14.01
C ARG A 34 -4.69 -4.96 12.89
N ASN A 35 -5.54 -5.94 13.16
CA ASN A 35 -6.02 -6.89 12.14
C ASN A 35 -6.81 -6.17 11.03
N THR A 36 -7.59 -5.16 11.38
CA THR A 36 -8.32 -4.33 10.40
C THR A 36 -7.35 -3.60 9.48
N ILE A 37 -6.26 -3.05 10.02
CA ILE A 37 -5.21 -2.40 9.22
C ILE A 37 -4.48 -3.42 8.34
N ALA A 38 -4.17 -4.60 8.88
CA ALA A 38 -3.59 -5.68 8.09
C ALA A 38 -4.49 -6.06 6.90
N TRP A 39 -5.80 -6.17 7.09
CA TRP A 39 -6.74 -6.49 6.00
C TRP A 39 -6.90 -5.37 4.98
N LEU A 40 -6.99 -4.13 5.43
CA LEU A 40 -6.94 -2.93 4.57
C LEU A 40 -5.72 -2.99 3.65
N MET A 41 -4.55 -3.30 4.21
CA MET A 41 -3.31 -3.40 3.44
C MET A 41 -3.31 -4.60 2.50
N THR A 42 -3.85 -5.77 2.89
CA THR A 42 -4.02 -6.90 1.95
C THR A 42 -4.84 -6.47 0.74
N CYS A 43 -5.98 -5.82 0.96
CA CYS A 43 -6.87 -5.41 -0.11
C CYS A 43 -6.27 -4.33 -1.00
N TYR A 44 -5.50 -3.39 -0.42
CA TYR A 44 -4.74 -2.39 -1.18
C TYR A 44 -3.76 -3.04 -2.15
N PHE A 45 -2.90 -3.96 -1.68
CA PHE A 45 -1.92 -4.63 -2.54
C PHE A 45 -2.63 -5.43 -3.65
N GLN A 46 -3.70 -6.16 -3.33
CA GLN A 46 -4.49 -6.89 -4.32
C GLN A 46 -5.16 -5.97 -5.34
N ALA A 47 -5.67 -4.83 -4.92
CA ALA A 47 -6.30 -3.86 -5.82
C ALA A 47 -5.27 -3.26 -6.81
N VAL A 48 -4.07 -2.95 -6.32
CA VAL A 48 -2.95 -2.49 -7.16
C VAL A 48 -2.48 -3.57 -8.11
N GLU A 49 -2.35 -4.83 -7.66
CA GLU A 49 -1.95 -5.94 -8.53
C GLU A 49 -2.94 -6.20 -9.66
N LYS A 50 -4.24 -6.15 -9.36
CA LYS A 50 -5.31 -6.36 -10.35
C LYS A 50 -5.45 -5.20 -11.33
N ASN A 51 -5.13 -3.97 -10.90
CA ASN A 51 -5.25 -2.79 -11.74
C ASN A 51 -4.10 -1.78 -11.46
N PRO A 52 -2.87 -2.07 -11.95
CA PRO A 52 -1.71 -1.21 -11.71
C PRO A 52 -1.91 0.26 -12.13
N PRO A 53 -2.64 0.60 -13.22
CA PRO A 53 -2.95 1.99 -13.55
C PRO A 53 -3.68 2.77 -12.43
N ARG A 54 -4.46 2.11 -11.56
CA ARG A 54 -5.12 2.76 -10.41
C ARG A 54 -4.20 2.97 -9.21
N ALA A 55 -2.96 2.48 -9.22
CA ALA A 55 -2.09 2.46 -8.05
C ALA A 55 -1.92 3.85 -7.40
N CYS A 56 -1.65 4.90 -8.19
CA CYS A 56 -1.51 6.25 -7.66
C CYS A 56 -2.76 6.74 -6.92
N ALA A 57 -3.96 6.51 -7.49
CA ALA A 57 -5.21 6.93 -6.87
C ALA A 57 -5.45 6.18 -5.54
N LEU A 58 -5.23 4.86 -5.54
CA LEU A 58 -5.36 4.02 -4.34
C LEU A 58 -4.33 4.41 -3.26
N THR A 59 -3.09 4.73 -3.64
CA THR A 59 -2.08 5.22 -2.68
C THR A 59 -2.47 6.58 -2.12
N SER A 60 -2.98 7.50 -2.95
CA SER A 60 -3.49 8.80 -2.49
C SER A 60 -4.62 8.61 -1.48
N THR A 61 -5.49 7.61 -1.65
CA THR A 61 -6.48 7.27 -0.63
C THR A 61 -5.86 6.88 0.71
N LEU A 62 -4.78 6.08 0.73
CA LEU A 62 -4.07 5.76 1.97
C LEU A 62 -3.48 7.00 2.65
N VAL A 63 -3.01 7.97 1.86
CA VAL A 63 -2.55 9.27 2.37
C VAL A 63 -3.69 10.02 3.04
N THR A 64 -4.85 10.10 2.38
CA THR A 64 -6.05 10.72 2.95
C THR A 64 -6.48 10.05 4.26
N LEU A 65 -6.38 8.72 4.35
CA LEU A 65 -6.67 8.00 5.60
C LEU A 65 -5.65 8.34 6.70
N ARG A 66 -4.36 8.34 6.38
CA ARG A 66 -3.28 8.71 7.32
C ARG A 66 -3.45 10.12 7.87
N GLU A 67 -3.76 11.08 7.00
CA GLU A 67 -3.86 12.50 7.32
C GLU A 67 -5.25 12.89 7.86
N SER A 68 -6.17 11.93 7.97
CA SER A 68 -7.52 12.22 8.46
C SER A 68 -7.47 12.72 9.91
N PRO A 69 -7.98 13.94 10.22
CA PRO A 69 -8.05 14.43 11.59
C PRO A 69 -9.02 13.59 12.45
N TYR A 70 -9.84 12.77 11.80
CA TYR A 70 -10.76 11.85 12.44
C TYR A 70 -10.25 10.40 12.38
N GLY A 71 -8.94 10.19 12.18
CA GLY A 71 -8.33 8.86 12.24
C GLY A 71 -8.59 8.21 13.60
N PRO A 72 -9.06 6.95 13.66
CA PRO A 72 -9.28 6.28 14.92
C PRO A 72 -7.96 6.01 15.65
N ILE A 73 -8.02 6.05 16.98
CA ILE A 73 -7.00 5.45 17.86
C ILE A 73 -7.33 3.97 17.96
N MET A 74 -6.33 3.11 17.77
CA MET A 74 -6.51 1.67 17.87
C MET A 74 -6.71 1.22 19.31
N GLN A 75 -7.17 -0.01 19.49
CA GLN A 75 -7.39 -0.62 20.82
C GLN A 75 -6.15 -0.61 21.74
N ASP A 76 -4.95 -0.64 21.18
CA ASP A 76 -3.68 -0.60 21.93
C ASP A 76 -3.11 0.82 22.12
N GLY A 77 -3.91 1.86 21.80
CA GLY A 77 -3.49 3.26 21.89
C GLY A 77 -2.62 3.73 20.71
N SER A 78 -2.37 2.87 19.72
CA SER A 78 -1.65 3.25 18.51
C SER A 78 -2.45 4.19 17.60
N THR A 79 -1.75 5.02 16.83
CA THR A 79 -2.38 5.85 15.80
C THR A 79 -2.54 5.07 14.50
N LEU A 80 -3.57 5.41 13.70
CA LEU A 80 -3.75 4.87 12.37
C LEU A 80 -2.49 5.04 11.49
N GLU A 81 -1.83 6.19 11.55
CA GLU A 81 -0.57 6.42 10.84
C GLU A 81 0.49 5.39 11.22
N ARG A 82 0.69 5.15 12.53
CA ARG A 82 1.72 4.23 13.02
C ARG A 82 1.46 2.82 12.51
N GLU A 83 0.22 2.35 12.58
CA GLU A 83 -0.12 1.00 12.14
C GLU A 83 -0.09 0.85 10.62
N LEU A 84 -0.53 1.85 9.85
CA LEU A 84 -0.38 1.87 8.39
C LEU A 84 1.09 1.75 7.99
N ARG A 85 1.95 2.54 8.61
CA ARG A 85 3.40 2.52 8.35
C ARG A 85 4.00 1.16 8.70
N ARG A 86 3.70 0.65 9.89
CA ARG A 86 4.20 -0.65 10.37
C ARG A 86 3.79 -1.80 9.45
N GLU A 87 2.54 -1.85 9.02
CA GLU A 87 2.05 -2.90 8.12
C GLU A 87 2.59 -2.76 6.70
N LEU A 88 2.82 -1.54 6.21
CA LEU A 88 3.53 -1.31 4.94
C LEU A 88 4.97 -1.82 5.00
N ASP A 89 5.72 -1.43 6.03
CA ASP A 89 7.11 -1.84 6.23
C ASP A 89 7.22 -3.37 6.31
N TYR A 90 6.32 -4.00 7.10
CA TYR A 90 6.25 -5.46 7.23
C TYR A 90 5.98 -6.16 5.88
N ARG A 91 5.05 -5.64 5.07
CA ARG A 91 4.71 -6.24 3.76
C ARG A 91 5.82 -6.07 2.73
N PHE A 92 6.52 -4.94 2.75
CA PHE A 92 7.67 -4.76 1.89
C PHE A 92 8.76 -5.77 2.23
N MET A 93 9.08 -5.95 3.51
CA MET A 93 10.04 -6.96 3.96
C MET A 93 9.68 -8.35 3.43
N LEU A 94 8.45 -8.82 3.67
CA LEU A 94 8.00 -10.14 3.21
C LEU A 94 8.08 -10.31 1.69
N ARG A 95 7.65 -9.30 0.91
CA ARG A 95 7.65 -9.40 -0.55
C ARG A 95 9.03 -9.32 -1.17
N PHE A 96 9.96 -8.56 -0.56
CA PHE A 96 11.34 -8.53 -1.04
C PHE A 96 12.04 -9.86 -0.81
N ASP A 97 11.80 -10.51 0.34
CA ASP A 97 12.33 -11.86 0.60
C ASP A 97 11.79 -12.87 -0.43
N GLU A 98 10.49 -12.83 -0.74
CA GLU A 98 9.89 -13.66 -1.79
C GLU A 98 10.48 -13.38 -3.18
N ILE A 99 10.73 -12.10 -3.49
CA ILE A 99 11.31 -11.67 -4.77
C ILE A 99 12.76 -12.12 -4.93
N ASP A 100 13.57 -12.01 -3.89
CA ASP A 100 14.98 -12.43 -3.95
C ASP A 100 15.08 -13.96 -4.12
N LEU A 101 14.17 -14.73 -3.52
CA LEU A 101 14.02 -16.17 -3.79
C LEU A 101 13.54 -16.45 -5.24
N ALA A 102 12.69 -15.58 -5.76
CA ALA A 102 12.05 -15.67 -7.07
C ALA A 102 12.93 -15.23 -8.25
N LYS A 103 13.90 -14.32 -8.06
CA LYS A 103 14.84 -13.85 -9.10
C LYS A 103 15.59 -15.00 -9.79
N HIS A 104 15.71 -16.15 -9.13
CA HIS A 104 16.28 -17.37 -9.72
C HIS A 104 15.34 -18.12 -10.69
N LYS A 105 14.05 -17.74 -10.81
CA LYS A 105 13.03 -18.49 -11.56
C LYS A 105 12.29 -17.73 -12.67
N PHE A 106 12.24 -16.39 -12.66
CA PHE A 106 11.38 -15.64 -13.59
C PHE A 106 12.11 -15.20 -14.87
N GLY A 107 11.89 -15.94 -15.97
CA GLY A 107 12.46 -15.66 -17.30
C GLY A 107 11.68 -14.70 -18.20
N ARG A 108 10.50 -14.20 -17.79
CA ARG A 108 9.72 -13.21 -18.57
C ARG A 108 9.28 -12.02 -17.72
N ILE A 109 9.61 -10.82 -18.19
CA ILE A 109 9.18 -9.54 -17.62
C ILE A 109 7.84 -9.16 -18.27
N GLY A 110 6.82 -8.94 -17.46
CA GLY A 110 5.48 -8.54 -17.89
C GLY A 110 4.78 -7.71 -16.82
N PRO A 111 3.62 -7.08 -17.10
CA PRO A 111 2.95 -6.16 -16.17
C PRO A 111 2.46 -6.84 -14.88
N SER A 112 2.23 -8.15 -14.90
CA SER A 112 1.91 -8.97 -13.73
C SER A 112 3.15 -9.49 -13.00
N ASN A 113 4.36 -9.05 -13.39
CA ASN A 113 5.58 -9.50 -12.75
C ASN A 113 5.64 -8.96 -11.30
N PRO A 114 5.69 -9.84 -10.29
CA PRO A 114 5.66 -9.45 -8.87
C PRO A 114 6.77 -8.46 -8.50
N TYR A 115 7.92 -8.53 -9.17
CA TYR A 115 9.02 -7.59 -8.99
C TYR A 115 8.62 -6.18 -9.40
N LEU A 116 8.03 -6.01 -10.60
CA LEU A 116 7.62 -4.69 -11.09
C LEU A 116 6.51 -4.06 -10.24
N ILE A 117 5.55 -4.87 -9.78
CA ILE A 117 4.48 -4.39 -8.90
C ILE A 117 5.04 -3.97 -7.54
N THR A 118 6.01 -4.71 -7.00
CA THR A 118 6.65 -4.36 -5.72
C THR A 118 7.52 -3.10 -5.87
N CYS A 119 8.24 -2.92 -6.97
CA CYS A 119 8.91 -1.67 -7.32
C CYS A 119 7.92 -0.49 -7.42
N LEU A 120 6.77 -0.68 -8.06
CA LEU A 120 5.72 0.34 -8.15
C LEU A 120 5.21 0.74 -6.75
N LEU A 121 4.83 -0.24 -5.93
CA LEU A 121 4.29 0.00 -4.59
C LEU A 121 5.31 0.67 -3.67
N SER A 122 6.58 0.23 -3.71
CA SER A 122 7.66 0.84 -2.92
C SER A 122 7.96 2.28 -3.35
N ALA A 123 8.00 2.55 -4.66
CA ALA A 123 8.18 3.90 -5.18
C ALA A 123 7.03 4.84 -4.76
N LEU A 124 5.78 4.34 -4.80
CA LEU A 124 4.61 5.09 -4.36
C LEU A 124 4.64 5.35 -2.84
N SER A 125 4.98 4.36 -2.03
CA SER A 125 5.09 4.54 -0.58
C SER A 125 6.16 5.56 -0.20
N LEU A 126 7.31 5.57 -0.89
CA LEU A 126 8.32 6.61 -0.71
C LEU A 126 7.83 7.99 -1.13
N LYS A 127 7.24 8.08 -2.33
CA LYS A 127 6.73 9.35 -2.87
C LYS A 127 5.73 10.03 -1.92
N TYR A 128 4.90 9.23 -1.27
CA TYR A 128 3.85 9.71 -0.38
C TYR A 128 4.21 9.61 1.12
N ASN A 129 5.45 9.24 1.45
CA ASN A 129 5.94 9.10 2.82
C ASN A 129 5.09 8.15 3.69
N LEU A 130 4.59 7.05 3.10
CA LEU A 130 3.75 6.07 3.78
C LEU A 130 4.54 4.98 4.52
N SER A 131 5.81 4.77 4.14
CA SER A 131 6.72 3.78 4.73
C SER A 131 8.00 4.44 5.24
N SER A 132 8.75 3.75 6.11
CA SER A 132 10.04 4.28 6.54
C SER A 132 11.06 4.28 5.38
N PRO A 133 11.86 5.35 5.20
CA PRO A 133 12.90 5.40 4.17
C PRO A 133 13.94 4.29 4.33
N SER A 134 14.26 3.91 5.58
CA SER A 134 15.29 2.92 5.88
C SER A 134 15.01 1.55 5.26
N TYR A 135 13.76 1.10 5.27
CA TYR A 135 13.39 -0.19 4.69
C TYR A 135 13.36 -0.14 3.18
N VAL A 136 12.82 0.93 2.57
CA VAL A 136 12.75 0.98 1.10
C VAL A 136 14.12 1.22 0.47
N ILE A 137 15.00 2.00 1.11
CA ILE A 137 16.35 2.29 0.60
C ILE A 137 17.25 1.04 0.66
N HIS A 138 17.15 0.23 1.73
CA HIS A 138 17.98 -0.98 1.87
C HIS A 138 17.75 -2.00 0.75
N TYR A 139 16.51 -2.08 0.22
CA TYR A 139 16.17 -2.95 -0.91
C TYR A 139 16.22 -2.25 -2.28
N GLN A 140 16.27 -0.90 -2.33
CA GLN A 140 16.53 -0.16 -3.57
C GLN A 140 18.01 -0.11 -3.94
N GLN A 141 18.91 -0.12 -2.96
CA GLN A 141 20.37 -0.15 -3.20
C GLN A 141 20.84 -1.44 -3.88
N SER A 142 20.08 -2.54 -3.77
CA SER A 142 20.34 -3.78 -4.52
C SER A 142 19.83 -3.74 -5.97
N LEU A 143 19.23 -2.63 -6.43
CA LEU A 143 18.54 -2.52 -7.74
C LEU A 143 18.82 -1.18 -8.45
N PRO A 144 20.07 -0.92 -8.86
CA PRO A 144 20.51 0.39 -9.37
C PRO A 144 19.87 0.86 -10.69
N GLY A 145 19.11 0.03 -11.41
CA GLY A 145 18.58 0.37 -12.75
C GLY A 145 17.22 1.09 -12.79
N LEU A 146 16.38 0.95 -11.75
CA LEU A 146 14.95 1.32 -11.83
C LEU A 146 14.61 2.65 -11.11
N VAL A 147 15.38 3.04 -10.10
CA VAL A 147 15.13 4.26 -9.30
C VAL A 147 15.23 5.53 -10.16
N THR A 148 16.10 5.53 -11.17
CA THR A 148 16.29 6.65 -12.11
C THR A 148 15.11 6.80 -13.08
N GLN A 149 14.39 5.72 -13.38
CA GLN A 149 13.31 5.70 -14.39
C GLN A 149 11.93 6.00 -13.77
N CYS A 150 11.70 5.61 -12.51
CA CYS A 150 10.45 5.90 -11.81
C CYS A 150 10.31 7.38 -11.40
N LYS A 151 11.42 8.10 -11.19
CA LYS A 151 11.41 9.54 -10.83
C LYS A 151 10.81 10.43 -11.93
N SER A 152 10.85 10.03 -13.20
CA SER A 152 10.41 10.86 -14.33
C SER A 152 8.98 10.57 -14.82
N SER A 153 8.34 9.47 -14.38
CA SER A 153 7.14 8.94 -15.04
C SER A 153 5.94 8.65 -14.13
N ILE A 154 6.12 8.55 -12.81
CA ILE A 154 5.02 8.13 -11.92
C ILE A 154 4.30 9.34 -11.33
N CYS A 155 3.18 9.69 -11.97
CA CYS A 155 2.13 10.61 -11.54
C CYS A 155 2.61 12.05 -11.31
N ARG A 156 2.64 12.84 -12.40
CA ARG A 156 2.70 14.31 -12.29
C ARG A 156 1.52 14.77 -11.43
N ARG A 157 1.77 15.62 -10.43
CA ARG A 157 0.68 16.30 -9.71
C ARG A 157 -0.17 17.05 -10.75
N PRO A 158 -1.51 16.95 -10.74
CA PRO A 158 -2.32 17.91 -11.47
C PRO A 158 -2.03 19.31 -10.91
N PRO A 159 -1.99 20.35 -11.77
CA PRO A 159 -1.82 21.72 -11.32
C PRO A 159 -2.97 22.10 -10.39
N VAL A 160 -2.62 22.72 -9.26
CA VAL A 160 -3.57 23.42 -8.40
C VAL A 160 -3.87 24.74 -9.12
N TYR A 161 -5.11 24.90 -9.59
CA TYR A 161 -5.62 26.17 -10.11
C TYR A 161 -6.19 27.01 -8.97
#